data_AF-A0A5M9NX89-F1
#
_entry.id   AF-A0A5M9NX89-F1
#
_cell.length_a   1.000
_cell.length_b   1.000
_cell.length_c   1.000
_cell.angle_alpha   90.00
_cell.angle_beta   90.00
_cell.angle_gamma   90.00
#
_symmetry.space_group_name_H-M   'P 1'
#
loop_
_entity.id
_entity.type
_entity.pdbx_description
1 polymer ?
#
loop_
_entity_poly.entity_id
_entity_poly.type
_entity_poly.pdbx_seq_one_letter_code
_entity_poly.pdbx_strand_id
1 'polypeptide(L)'
;MNVVTVFINGIEYNLKGDEQEEYLHKVASYVDKKVKNILENNSKLSTSSAAILSALNVADDMLKVQNNNDELSKQVRELKKVEKVYEDQINSLKKQLKYTEELNGEFKEKLKKAESDDQLKEKDKQIEKLKEEIEIIKETTQKYIKENTKIIEENKELKFQVQSGKYKIIDLQHKLIENQINLAKEKKQKNPLLNRGSR
;
A
#
# COMPACT_ATOMS: atom_id res chain seq x y z
N MET A 1 -35.77 -11.74 64.17
CA MET A 1 -36.92 -12.49 64.69
C MET A 1 -38.11 -11.57 64.94
N ASN A 2 -39.01 -11.51 63.97
CA ASN A 2 -40.27 -10.78 64.01
C ASN A 2 -41.41 -11.76 64.32
N VAL A 3 -42.44 -11.28 65.01
CA VAL A 3 -43.68 -12.03 65.27
C VAL A 3 -44.82 -11.24 64.67
N VAL A 4 -45.61 -11.88 63.80
CA VAL A 4 -46.74 -11.27 63.13
C VAL A 4 -47.98 -12.12 63.32
N THR A 5 -49.12 -11.49 63.56
CA THR A 5 -50.41 -12.15 63.69
C THR A 5 -51.06 -12.20 62.30
N VAL A 6 -51.43 -13.41 61.86
CA VAL A 6 -51.98 -13.66 60.52
C VAL A 6 -53.23 -14.54 60.60
N PHE A 7 -54.09 -14.44 59.58
CA PHE A 7 -55.32 -15.22 59.50
C PHE A 7 -55.25 -16.18 58.31
N ILE A 8 -55.44 -17.47 58.57
CA ILE A 8 -55.49 -18.52 57.52
C ILE A 8 -56.82 -19.25 57.66
N ASN A 9 -57.66 -19.18 56.63
CA ASN A 9 -59.02 -19.71 56.62
C ASN A 9 -59.85 -19.28 57.84
N GLY A 10 -59.69 -18.01 58.25
CA GLY A 10 -60.39 -17.43 59.40
C GLY A 10 -59.85 -17.83 60.78
N ILE A 11 -58.77 -18.63 60.84
CA ILE A 11 -58.10 -19.00 62.10
C ILE A 11 -56.88 -18.10 62.28
N GLU A 12 -56.72 -17.54 63.48
CA GLU A 12 -55.60 -16.68 63.86
C GLU A 12 -54.36 -17.51 64.23
N TYR A 13 -53.20 -17.14 63.68
CA TYR A 13 -51.90 -17.73 63.95
C TYR A 13 -50.86 -16.65 64.24
N ASN A 14 -49.97 -16.91 65.20
CA ASN A 14 -48.79 -16.09 65.44
C ASN A 14 -47.59 -16.70 64.69
N LEU A 15 -47.19 -16.08 63.59
CA LEU A 15 -46.07 -16.50 62.76
C LEU A 15 -44.79 -15.84 63.24
N LYS A 16 -43.76 -16.65 63.48
CA LYS A 16 -42.43 -16.20 63.90
C LYS A 16 -41.42 -16.47 62.78
N GLY A 17 -40.69 -15.44 62.35
CA GLY A 17 -39.67 -15.58 61.30
C GLY A 17 -38.59 -14.51 61.39
N ASP A 18 -37.48 -14.72 60.70
CA ASP A 18 -36.38 -13.74 60.63
C ASP A 18 -36.54 -12.73 59.49
N GLU A 19 -37.45 -13.00 58.57
CA GLU A 19 -37.82 -12.13 57.46
C GLU A 19 -38.62 -10.90 57.91
N GLN A 20 -38.72 -9.91 57.02
CA GLN A 20 -39.51 -8.71 57.25
C GLN A 20 -41.00 -9.03 57.40
N GLU A 21 -41.69 -8.25 58.23
CA GLU A 21 -43.12 -8.42 58.50
C GLU A 21 -43.97 -8.44 57.21
N GLU A 22 -43.68 -7.58 56.24
CA GLU A 22 -44.36 -7.55 54.94
C GLU A 22 -44.25 -8.90 54.20
N TYR A 23 -43.06 -9.51 54.20
CA TYR A 23 -42.83 -10.82 53.58
C TYR A 23 -43.61 -11.92 54.31
N LEU A 24 -43.60 -11.90 55.65
CA LEU A 24 -44.34 -12.87 56.46
C LEU A 24 -45.87 -12.78 56.22
N HIS A 25 -46.42 -11.56 56.13
CA HIS A 25 -47.82 -11.34 55.74
C HIS A 25 -48.11 -11.80 54.31
N LYS A 26 -47.17 -11.61 53.38
CA LYS A 26 -47.29 -12.08 52.00
C LYS A 26 -47.33 -13.61 51.92
N VAL A 27 -46.47 -14.30 52.67
CA VAL A 27 -46.47 -15.77 52.76
C VAL A 27 -47.79 -16.27 53.35
N ALA A 28 -48.26 -15.68 54.45
CA ALA A 28 -49.53 -16.06 55.04
C ALA A 28 -50.73 -15.83 54.09
N SER A 29 -50.74 -14.68 53.40
CA SER A 29 -51.75 -14.37 52.39
C SER A 29 -51.74 -15.35 51.21
N TYR A 30 -50.56 -15.82 50.81
CA TYR A 30 -50.43 -16.81 49.74
C TYR A 30 -50.98 -18.19 50.16
N VAL A 31 -50.65 -18.64 51.38
CA VAL A 31 -51.16 -19.89 51.93
C VAL A 31 -52.68 -19.82 52.13
N ASP A 32 -53.20 -18.72 52.68
CA ASP A 32 -54.65 -18.51 52.86
C ASP A 32 -55.40 -18.60 51.51
N LYS A 33 -54.87 -17.98 50.45
CA LYS A 33 -55.45 -18.09 49.10
C LYS A 33 -55.45 -19.53 48.57
N LYS A 34 -54.36 -20.29 48.75
CA LYS A 34 -54.29 -21.70 48.32
C LYS A 34 -55.32 -22.56 49.07
N VAL A 35 -55.43 -22.39 50.39
CA VAL A 35 -56.39 -23.12 51.22
C VAL A 35 -57.83 -22.79 50.84
N LYS A 36 -58.17 -21.50 50.69
CA LYS A 36 -59.49 -21.05 50.24
C LYS A 36 -59.85 -21.61 48.87
N ASN A 37 -58.93 -21.54 47.90
CA ASN A 37 -59.17 -22.08 46.56
C ASN A 37 -59.48 -23.59 46.56
N ILE A 38 -58.80 -24.37 47.40
CA ILE A 38 -59.07 -25.82 47.53
C ILE A 38 -60.46 -26.08 48.14
N LEU A 39 -60.83 -25.31 49.17
CA LEU A 39 -62.13 -25.43 49.83
C LEU A 39 -63.29 -24.96 48.92
N GLU A 40 -63.09 -23.88 48.15
CA GLU A 40 -64.06 -23.39 47.15
C GLU A 40 -64.32 -24.42 46.05
N ASN A 41 -63.27 -25.12 45.60
CA ASN A 41 -63.38 -26.15 44.57
C ASN A 41 -63.94 -27.49 45.09
N ASN A 42 -63.88 -27.75 46.41
CA ASN A 42 -64.46 -28.96 47.00
C ASN A 42 -64.92 -28.72 48.45
N SER A 43 -66.17 -28.28 48.60
CA SER A 43 -66.77 -27.94 49.89
C SER A 43 -67.00 -29.12 50.85
N LYS A 44 -66.86 -30.37 50.37
CA LYS A 44 -66.96 -31.58 51.22
C LYS A 44 -65.64 -31.94 51.89
N LEU A 45 -64.55 -31.26 51.54
CA LEU A 45 -63.22 -31.55 52.05
C LEU A 45 -63.05 -30.97 53.46
N SER A 46 -62.42 -31.72 54.36
CA SER A 46 -62.09 -31.20 55.69
C SER A 46 -61.01 -30.12 55.60
N THR A 47 -61.00 -29.18 56.55
CA THR A 47 -59.97 -28.14 56.65
C THR A 47 -58.56 -28.72 56.77
N SER A 48 -58.41 -29.83 57.50
CA SER A 48 -57.13 -30.54 57.62
C SER A 48 -56.66 -31.13 56.29
N SER A 49 -57.58 -31.74 55.52
CA SER A 49 -57.27 -32.25 54.18
C SER A 49 -56.92 -31.13 53.21
N ALA A 50 -57.61 -29.98 53.29
CA ALA A 50 -57.33 -28.82 52.45
C ALA A 50 -55.96 -28.19 52.78
N ALA A 51 -55.58 -28.17 54.06
CA ALA A 51 -54.26 -27.74 54.49
C ALA A 51 -53.14 -28.67 53.96
N ILE A 52 -53.33 -29.99 54.03
CA ILE A 52 -52.36 -30.96 53.49
C ILE A 52 -52.23 -30.83 51.97
N LEU A 53 -53.33 -30.70 51.24
CA LEU A 53 -53.28 -30.47 49.78
C LEU A 53 -52.63 -29.14 49.43
N SER A 54 -52.86 -28.09 50.22
CA SER A 54 -52.19 -26.80 50.05
C SER A 54 -50.69 -26.93 50.26
N ALA A 55 -50.25 -27.64 51.31
CA ALA A 55 -48.85 -27.90 51.57
C ALA A 55 -48.19 -28.71 50.45
N LEU A 56 -48.86 -29.75 49.94
CA LEU A 56 -48.38 -30.53 48.79
C LEU A 56 -48.21 -29.65 47.54
N ASN A 57 -49.19 -28.81 47.23
CA ASN A 57 -49.12 -27.89 46.08
C ASN A 57 -47.99 -26.87 46.23
N VAL A 58 -47.76 -26.33 47.43
CA VAL A 58 -46.67 -25.38 47.67
C VAL A 58 -45.30 -26.07 47.60
N ALA A 59 -45.18 -27.29 48.11
CA ALA A 59 -43.96 -28.08 48.00
C ALA A 59 -43.64 -28.44 46.54
N ASP A 60 -44.65 -28.82 45.75
CA ASP A 60 -44.49 -29.08 44.31
C ASP A 60 -44.04 -27.83 43.56
N ASP A 61 -44.65 -26.67 43.82
CA ASP A 61 -44.22 -25.39 43.23
C ASP A 61 -42.76 -25.07 43.57
N MET A 62 -42.36 -25.27 44.84
CA MET A 62 -40.98 -25.06 45.29
C MET A 62 -40.00 -25.98 44.56
N LEU A 63 -40.31 -27.29 44.46
CA LEU A 63 -39.46 -28.26 43.79
C LEU A 63 -39.31 -27.97 42.30
N LYS A 64 -40.40 -27.55 41.62
CA LYS A 64 -40.36 -27.13 40.21
C LYS A 64 -39.49 -25.89 40.02
N VAL A 65 -39.62 -24.88 40.87
CA VAL A 65 -38.78 -23.68 40.83
C VAL A 65 -37.32 -24.02 41.09
N GLN A 66 -37.03 -24.92 42.03
CA GLN A 66 -35.67 -25.38 42.32
C GLN A 66 -35.04 -26.08 41.10
N ASN A 67 -35.78 -27.00 40.46
CA ASN A 67 -35.31 -27.67 39.24
C ASN A 67 -35.03 -26.67 38.11
N ASN A 68 -35.93 -25.70 37.89
CA ASN A 68 -35.72 -24.64 36.90
C ASN A 68 -34.47 -23.81 37.23
N ASN A 69 -34.26 -23.46 38.50
CA ASN A 69 -33.10 -22.69 38.92
C ASN A 69 -31.79 -23.47 38.72
N ASP A 70 -31.81 -24.78 38.94
CA ASP A 70 -30.67 -25.66 38.65
C ASP A 70 -30.38 -25.74 37.14
N GLU A 71 -31.41 -25.81 36.29
CA GLU A 71 -31.27 -25.75 34.84
C GLU A 71 -30.73 -24.41 34.35
N LEU A 72 -31.29 -23.29 34.82
CA LEU A 72 -30.79 -21.94 34.55
C LEU A 72 -29.33 -21.81 34.99
N SER A 73 -28.98 -22.33 36.17
CA SER A 73 -27.60 -22.32 36.67
C SER A 73 -26.66 -23.11 35.78
N LYS A 74 -27.10 -24.23 35.19
CA LYS A 74 -26.32 -24.98 34.20
C LYS A 74 -26.13 -24.17 32.91
N GLN A 75 -27.19 -23.58 32.37
CA GLN A 75 -27.12 -22.74 31.17
C GLN A 75 -26.18 -21.55 31.36
N VAL A 76 -26.23 -20.87 32.51
CA VAL A 76 -25.31 -19.77 32.83
C VAL A 76 -23.86 -20.25 32.87
N ARG A 77 -23.58 -21.44 33.42
CA ARG A 77 -22.22 -22.01 33.40
C ARG A 77 -21.75 -22.32 31.98
N GLU A 78 -22.63 -22.83 31.12
CA GLU A 78 -22.31 -23.09 29.72
C GLU A 78 -22.04 -21.80 28.95
N LEU A 79 -22.89 -20.78 29.11
CA LEU A 79 -22.69 -19.47 28.51
C LEU A 79 -21.36 -18.84 28.95
N LYS A 80 -20.99 -18.94 30.23
CA LYS A 80 -19.69 -18.45 30.72
C LYS A 80 -18.50 -19.19 30.09
N LYS A 81 -18.63 -20.48 29.78
CA LYS A 81 -17.57 -21.22 29.07
C LYS A 81 -17.43 -20.69 27.64
N VAL A 82 -18.55 -20.46 26.95
CA VAL A 82 -18.57 -19.91 25.60
C VAL A 82 -18.00 -18.49 25.56
N GLU A 83 -18.39 -17.65 26.52
CA GLU A 83 -17.86 -16.29 26.69
C GLU A 83 -16.33 -16.30 26.82
N LYS A 84 -15.79 -17.19 27.66
CA LYS A 84 -14.34 -17.34 27.82
C LYS A 84 -13.64 -17.74 26.51
N VAL A 85 -14.23 -18.66 25.73
CA VAL A 85 -13.67 -19.05 24.43
C VAL A 85 -13.66 -17.87 23.46
N TYR A 86 -14.73 -17.07 23.41
CA TYR A 86 -14.78 -15.87 22.57
C TYR A 86 -13.79 -14.81 23.04
N GLU A 87 -13.60 -14.64 24.35
CA GLU A 87 -12.60 -13.72 24.91
C GLU A 87 -11.18 -14.11 24.48
N ASP A 88 -10.85 -15.40 24.55
CA ASP A 88 -9.56 -15.93 24.08
C ASP A 88 -9.36 -15.71 22.57
N GLN A 89 -10.40 -15.93 21.76
CA GLN A 89 -10.37 -15.66 20.33
C GLN A 89 -10.15 -14.18 20.03
N ILE A 90 -10.89 -13.27 20.69
CA ILE A 90 -10.71 -11.82 20.56
C ILE A 90 -9.28 -11.42 20.90
N ASN A 91 -8.70 -11.98 21.96
CA ASN A 91 -7.33 -11.69 22.35
C ASN A 91 -6.31 -12.19 21.32
N SER A 92 -6.50 -13.36 20.72
CA SER A 92 -5.65 -13.85 19.63
C SER A 92 -5.73 -12.96 18.39
N LEU A 93 -6.94 -12.54 18.00
CA LEU A 93 -7.16 -11.67 16.85
C LEU A 93 -6.54 -10.30 17.07
N LYS A 94 -6.68 -9.71 18.26
CA LYS A 94 -6.02 -8.45 18.63
C LYS A 94 -4.49 -8.54 18.49
N LYS A 95 -3.87 -9.65 18.90
CA LYS A 95 -2.42 -9.86 18.73
C LYS A 95 -2.02 -9.92 17.26
N GLN A 96 -2.78 -10.65 16.44
CA GLN A 96 -2.52 -10.72 15.00
C GLN A 96 -2.68 -9.36 14.30
N LEU A 97 -3.71 -8.60 14.70
CA LEU A 97 -3.98 -7.27 14.17
C LEU A 97 -2.81 -6.32 14.49
N LYS A 98 -2.36 -6.31 15.75
CA LYS A 98 -1.19 -5.53 16.18
C LYS A 98 0.08 -5.89 15.40
N TYR A 99 0.36 -7.19 15.24
CA TYR A 99 1.51 -7.65 14.45
C TYR A 99 1.44 -7.17 12.99
N THR A 100 0.24 -7.21 12.40
CA THR A 100 0.01 -6.77 11.02
C THR A 100 0.18 -5.25 10.88
N GLU A 101 -0.28 -4.47 11.87
CA GLU A 101 -0.09 -3.02 11.92
C GLU A 101 1.39 -2.64 12.03
N GLU A 102 2.15 -3.32 12.88
CA GLU A 102 3.61 -3.12 13.02
C GLU A 102 4.32 -3.41 11.70
N LEU A 103 4.02 -4.55 11.08
CA LEU A 103 4.60 -4.93 9.79
C LEU A 103 4.24 -3.96 8.67
N ASN A 104 3.00 -3.48 8.62
CA ASN A 104 2.56 -2.46 7.68
C ASN A 104 3.28 -1.12 7.92
N GLY A 105 3.55 -0.76 9.18
CA GLY A 105 4.37 0.39 9.55
C GLY A 105 5.79 0.27 9.00
N GLU A 106 6.44 -0.88 9.20
CA GLU A 106 7.77 -1.16 8.66
C GLU A 106 7.80 -1.11 7.13
N PHE A 107 6.81 -1.71 6.47
CA PHE A 107 6.72 -1.66 5.01
C PHE A 107 6.52 -0.23 4.51
N LYS A 108 5.71 0.57 5.19
CA LYS A 108 5.51 1.99 4.84
C LYS A 108 6.81 2.79 5.02
N GLU A 109 7.60 2.52 6.05
CA GLU A 109 8.92 3.15 6.19
C GLU A 109 9.90 2.70 5.11
N LYS A 110 9.94 1.41 4.78
CA LYS A 110 10.76 0.89 3.69
C LYS A 110 10.36 1.51 2.34
N LEU A 111 9.06 1.70 2.11
CA LEU A 111 8.54 2.37 0.93
C LEU A 111 9.01 3.83 0.89
N LYS A 112 8.87 4.58 1.99
CA LYS A 112 9.38 5.96 2.10
C LYS A 112 10.89 6.05 1.86
N LYS A 113 11.67 5.09 2.33
CA LYS A 113 13.13 5.04 2.10
C LYS A 113 13.45 4.76 0.63
N ALA A 114 12.68 3.88 -0.02
CA ALA A 114 12.82 3.63 -1.46
C ALA A 114 12.35 4.82 -2.31
N GLU A 115 11.32 5.54 -1.85
CA GLU A 115 10.80 6.78 -2.45
C GLU A 115 11.64 8.01 -2.13
N SER A 116 12.59 7.93 -1.19
CA SER A 116 13.57 8.98 -0.90
C SER A 116 14.63 9.04 -2.01
N ASP A 117 14.18 9.29 -3.23
CA ASP A 117 14.47 10.44 -4.10
C ASP A 117 15.89 10.98 -4.25
N ASP A 118 16.83 10.74 -3.34
CA ASP A 118 18.18 11.28 -3.43
C ASP A 118 18.95 10.61 -4.58
N GLN A 119 18.81 9.28 -4.74
CA GLN A 119 19.40 8.58 -5.89
C GLN A 119 18.71 8.94 -7.21
N LEU A 120 17.41 9.24 -7.19
CA LEU A 120 16.67 9.60 -8.39
C LEU A 120 17.03 11.02 -8.83
N LYS A 121 17.03 11.99 -7.91
CA LYS A 121 17.49 13.36 -8.12
C LYS A 121 18.94 13.45 -8.54
N GLU A 122 19.81 12.59 -7.99
CA GLU A 122 21.22 12.56 -8.38
C GLU A 122 21.40 11.99 -9.79
N LYS A 123 20.65 10.94 -10.15
CA LYS A 123 20.62 10.44 -11.53
C LYS A 123 20.02 11.45 -12.51
N ASP A 124 18.96 12.16 -12.15
CA ASP A 124 18.38 13.20 -13.00
C ASP A 124 19.36 14.35 -13.24
N LYS A 125 20.11 14.77 -12.21
CA LYS A 125 21.20 15.75 -12.36
C LYS A 125 22.32 15.25 -13.27
N GLN A 126 22.69 13.97 -13.19
CA GLN A 126 23.69 13.37 -14.09
C GLN A 126 23.17 13.31 -15.53
N ILE A 127 21.90 12.95 -15.73
CA ILE A 127 21.25 12.92 -17.04
C ILE A 127 21.26 14.31 -17.68
N GLU A 128 20.95 15.37 -16.94
CA GLU A 128 20.99 16.74 -17.46
C GLU A 128 22.41 17.17 -17.88
N LYS A 129 23.43 16.91 -17.05
CA LYS A 129 24.83 17.21 -17.43
C LYS A 129 25.26 16.47 -18.70
N LEU A 130 24.92 15.19 -18.80
CA LEU A 130 25.24 14.39 -19.98
C LEU A 130 24.53 14.90 -21.23
N LYS A 131 23.30 15.42 -21.11
CA LYS A 131 22.59 16.04 -22.24
C LYS A 131 23.31 17.31 -22.72
N GLU A 132 23.72 18.18 -21.81
CA GLU A 132 24.47 19.40 -22.15
C GLU A 132 25.79 19.05 -22.85
N GLU A 133 26.55 18.08 -22.32
CA GLU A 133 27.79 17.61 -22.96
C GLU A 133 27.55 17.05 -24.36
N ILE A 134 26.50 16.24 -24.55
CA ILE A 134 26.13 15.70 -25.88
C ILE A 134 25.78 16.84 -26.85
N GLU A 135 25.11 17.89 -26.38
CA GLU A 135 24.75 19.04 -27.21
C GLU A 135 25.99 19.81 -27.68
N ILE A 136 26.92 20.11 -26.76
CA ILE A 136 28.21 20.76 -27.07
C ILE A 136 29.02 19.90 -28.06
N ILE A 137 29.08 18.59 -27.84
CA ILE A 137 29.81 17.66 -28.72
C ILE A 137 29.16 17.64 -30.11
N LYS A 138 27.83 17.65 -30.22
CA LYS A 138 27.14 17.71 -31.51
C LYS A 138 27.45 18.99 -32.27
N GLU A 139 27.41 20.14 -31.61
CA GLU A 139 27.72 21.43 -32.23
C GLU A 139 29.16 21.50 -32.72
N THR A 140 30.12 21.08 -31.89
CA THR A 140 31.54 21.06 -32.25
C THR A 140 31.81 20.10 -33.40
N THR A 141 31.20 18.91 -33.38
CA THR A 141 31.29 17.93 -34.48
C THR A 141 30.74 18.52 -35.78
N GLN A 142 29.61 19.22 -35.74
CA GLN A 142 29.09 19.92 -36.93
C GLN A 142 30.04 21.00 -37.45
N LYS A 143 30.69 21.77 -36.57
CA LYS A 143 31.69 22.77 -36.97
C LYS A 143 32.88 22.11 -37.67
N TYR A 144 33.45 21.05 -37.09
CA TYR A 144 34.56 20.33 -37.70
C TYR A 144 34.20 19.69 -39.04
N ILE A 145 32.98 19.17 -39.19
CA ILE A 145 32.49 18.65 -40.48
C ILE A 145 32.47 19.76 -41.53
N LYS A 146 31.94 20.95 -41.19
CA LYS A 146 31.89 22.10 -42.11
C LYS A 146 33.29 22.59 -42.51
N GLU A 147 34.22 22.63 -41.57
CA GLU A 147 35.62 22.98 -41.85
C GLU A 147 36.29 21.95 -42.75
N ASN A 148 36.15 20.66 -42.44
CA ASN A 148 36.67 19.59 -43.29
C ASN A 148 36.09 19.64 -44.72
N THR A 149 34.79 19.95 -44.88
CA THR A 149 34.22 20.11 -46.23
C THR A 149 34.83 21.27 -46.99
N LYS A 150 35.09 22.41 -46.34
CA LYS A 150 35.76 23.56 -46.97
C LYS A 150 37.19 23.23 -47.38
N ILE A 151 37.94 22.59 -46.48
CA ILE A 151 39.32 22.16 -46.75
C ILE A 151 39.35 21.18 -47.94
N ILE A 152 38.35 20.30 -48.07
CA ILE A 152 38.25 19.39 -49.23
C ILE A 152 38.00 20.19 -50.53
N GLU A 153 37.14 21.20 -50.49
CA GLU A 153 36.87 22.08 -51.65
C GLU A 153 38.11 22.88 -52.06
N GLU A 154 38.77 23.52 -51.10
CA GLU A 154 40.03 24.27 -51.32
C GLU A 154 41.13 23.35 -51.89
N ASN A 155 41.28 22.13 -51.37
CA ASN A 155 42.24 21.17 -51.90
C ASN A 155 41.93 20.76 -53.34
N LYS A 156 40.65 20.61 -53.71
CA LYS A 156 40.27 20.33 -55.11
C LYS A 156 40.61 21.52 -56.02
N GLU A 157 40.36 22.73 -55.57
CA GLU A 157 40.66 23.94 -56.32
C GLU A 157 42.17 24.13 -56.51
N LEU A 158 42.95 24.01 -55.44
CA LEU A 158 44.42 24.05 -55.50
C LEU A 158 44.96 22.98 -56.46
N LYS A 159 44.40 21.76 -56.43
CA LYS A 159 44.78 20.70 -57.38
C LYS A 159 44.51 21.10 -58.83
N PHE A 160 43.37 21.75 -59.10
CA PHE A 160 43.05 22.28 -60.43
C PHE A 160 43.97 23.43 -60.85
N GLN A 161 44.24 24.38 -59.95
CA GLN A 161 45.16 25.50 -60.19
C GLN A 161 46.58 25.01 -60.48
N VAL A 162 47.09 24.04 -59.72
CA VAL A 162 48.39 23.40 -59.95
C VAL A 162 48.44 22.73 -61.32
N GLN A 163 47.38 22.00 -61.70
CA GLN A 163 47.30 21.35 -63.00
C GLN A 163 47.27 22.37 -64.15
N SER A 164 46.48 23.43 -64.02
CA SER A 164 46.41 24.53 -64.99
C SER A 164 47.74 25.26 -65.13
N GLY A 165 48.39 25.58 -64.01
CA GLY A 165 49.72 26.19 -63.97
C GLY A 165 50.76 25.32 -64.65
N LYS A 166 50.71 23.99 -64.43
CA LYS A 166 51.59 23.03 -65.11
C LYS A 166 51.43 23.09 -66.64
N TYR A 167 50.20 23.10 -67.16
CA TYR A 167 49.98 23.25 -68.61
C TYR A 167 50.49 24.59 -69.14
N LYS A 168 50.30 25.68 -68.39
CA LYS A 168 50.76 27.02 -68.80
C LYS A 168 52.28 27.14 -68.82
N ILE A 169 52.98 26.53 -67.86
CA ILE A 169 54.45 26.44 -67.87
C ILE A 169 54.92 25.66 -69.09
N ILE A 170 54.29 24.53 -69.40
CA ILE A 170 54.64 23.72 -70.58
C ILE A 170 54.46 24.54 -71.87
N ASP A 171 53.34 25.26 -72.03
CA ASP A 171 53.11 26.13 -73.20
C ASP A 171 54.18 27.24 -73.33
N LEU A 172 54.51 27.91 -72.22
CA LEU A 172 55.54 28.94 -72.20
C LEU A 172 56.94 28.37 -72.50
N GLN A 173 57.25 27.17 -72.00
CA GLN A 173 58.50 26.47 -72.32
C GLN A 173 58.60 26.17 -73.81
N HIS A 174 57.54 25.67 -74.45
CA HIS A 174 57.51 25.45 -75.90
C HIS A 174 57.76 26.76 -76.66
N LYS A 175 57.04 27.84 -76.32
CA LYS A 175 57.23 29.17 -76.95
C LYS A 175 58.65 29.71 -76.76
N LEU A 176 59.24 29.52 -75.59
CA LEU A 176 60.61 29.96 -75.31
C LEU A 176 61.63 29.19 -76.14
N ILE A 177 61.46 27.87 -76.28
CA ILE A 177 62.28 27.03 -77.15
C ILE A 177 62.16 27.50 -78.60
N GLU A 178 60.95 27.74 -79.11
CA GLU A 178 60.73 28.27 -80.46
C GLU A 178 61.43 29.62 -80.66
N ASN A 179 61.31 30.54 -79.71
CA ASN A 179 62.00 31.82 -79.74
C ASN A 179 63.53 31.67 -79.72
N GLN A 180 64.07 30.75 -78.91
CA GLN A 180 65.50 30.45 -78.90
C GLN A 180 65.99 29.88 -80.24
N ILE A 181 65.20 28.99 -80.86
CA ILE A 181 65.47 28.46 -82.21
C ILE A 181 65.47 29.61 -83.24
N ASN A 182 64.49 30.51 -83.18
CA ASN A 182 64.40 31.66 -84.09
C ASN A 182 65.58 32.63 -83.90
N LEU A 183 65.95 32.94 -82.66
CA LEU A 183 67.11 33.77 -82.35
C LEU A 183 68.42 33.15 -82.87
N ALA A 184 68.57 31.83 -82.75
CA ALA A 184 69.73 31.11 -83.29
C ALA A 184 69.78 31.19 -84.83
N LYS A 185 68.62 31.08 -85.51
CA LYS A 185 68.50 31.26 -86.97
C LYS A 185 68.88 32.69 -87.39
N GLU A 186 68.41 33.72 -86.69
CA GLU A 186 68.75 35.12 -86.99
C GLU A 186 70.24 35.44 -86.72
N LYS A 187 70.80 34.94 -85.61
CA LYS A 187 72.24 35.05 -85.31
C LYS A 187 73.09 34.39 -86.39
N LYS A 188 72.63 33.28 -86.99
CA LYS A 188 73.27 32.64 -88.14
C LYS A 188 73.18 33.48 -89.41
N GLN A 189 72.06 34.18 -89.66
CA GLN A 189 71.90 35.07 -90.81
C GLN A 189 72.73 36.37 -90.72
N LYS A 190 72.95 36.92 -89.52
CA LYS A 190 73.72 38.17 -89.31
C LYS A 190 75.23 37.98 -89.13
N ASN A 191 75.76 36.76 -89.21
CA ASN A 191 77.18 36.47 -88.99
C ASN A 191 77.94 36.33 -90.35
N PRO A 192 78.88 37.23 -90.70
CA PRO A 192 79.55 37.25 -92.01
C PRO A 192 80.48 36.05 -92.31
N LEU A 193 80.69 35.13 -91.37
CA LEU A 193 81.63 34.01 -91.47
C LEU A 193 80.97 32.63 -91.62
N LEU A 194 79.64 32.54 -91.69
CA LEU A 194 78.91 31.28 -91.94
C LEU A 194 78.14 31.26 -93.28
N ASN A 195 78.36 32.27 -94.13
CA ASN A 195 77.87 32.29 -95.51
C ASN A 195 79.06 32.26 -96.50
N ARG A 196 79.86 31.19 -96.43
CA ARG A 196 80.78 30.79 -97.50
C ARG A 196 80.74 29.28 -97.69
N GLY A 197 79.98 28.89 -98.71
CA GLY A 197 80.19 27.67 -99.49
C GLY A 197 79.06 26.64 -99.41
N SER A 198 78.39 26.18 -100.46
CA SER A 198 78.26 26.55 -101.89
C SER A 198 77.42 25.46 -102.56
N ARG A 199 76.72 25.82 -103.65
CA ARG A 199 76.03 24.95 -104.64
C ARG A 199 74.63 24.48 -104.31
#